data_AF-A0A370I7D7-F1
#
_entry.id   AF-A0A370I7D7-F1
#
_cell.length_a   1.000
_cell.length_b   1.000
_cell.length_c   1.000
_cell.angle_alpha   90.00
_cell.angle_beta   90.00
_cell.angle_gamma   90.00
#
_symmetry.space_group_name_H-M   'P 1'
#
loop_
_entity.id
_entity.type
_entity.pdbx_description
1 polymer ?
#
loop_
_entity_poly.entity_id
_entity_poly.type
_entity_poly.pdbx_seq_one_letter_code
_entity_poly.pdbx_strand_id
1 'polypeptide(L)'
;MRSSLVRWDDSGQRRVDAPEHDSEPNRPEDNIFLSLTPERAKVLLIVAARTSSYTVVVLVALVLATLFAAGSGMTGAPGAIAAGWLAVHQVPLVIGTTSLGLLPLLPTGLVVWFAAGDCARAVEPRSSHADLGWIVGAALSGPLLITAVCLAVAEDASSVVALQPPNTLAAFGCVGGLHLLAAGAGILRSRPELVTPYLPEWVLPGARVAVRALGRLLLAGAALTLLSFLVHWSQIGETYRAAGNFAGVLGLTALSLAYLPNVVIGAASVLMGADVHLGAGSLNLFSVVGARLPGLPVLVAVPAGPAALWWPVVLLIPAAVGVLAGVDCAREAGDRPRTPWATLTAAGLTAVAALVLGSAAGGAAGSFGELGPGVWLFAGLTLVWMIGAGYVGLLAAHWFLVAPAPAAADYYDDEYADYADEEEYSDEECVADDYGDEYPEAHYGYEDYASDSDAPIVDGELIEEPLALSTIADEAKTAENSDILDAEVVEADLPNSNEVDGR
;
A
#
# COMPACT_ATOMS: atom_id res chain seq x y z
N MET A 1 69.58 51.55 54.95
CA MET A 1 70.12 50.60 53.95
C MET A 1 68.97 49.82 53.34
N ARG A 2 69.06 49.49 52.05
CA ARG A 2 68.28 48.47 51.30
C ARG A 2 66.74 48.51 51.36
N SER A 3 66.21 48.99 50.24
CA SER A 3 64.99 48.51 49.55
C SER A 3 64.69 47.01 49.71
N SER A 4 63.41 46.70 49.85
CA SER A 4 62.77 45.55 49.19
C SER A 4 61.31 45.91 48.81
N LEU A 5 60.83 45.30 47.73
CA LEU A 5 59.62 45.72 47.00
C LEU A 5 58.30 45.40 47.70
N VAL A 6 57.35 46.31 47.50
CA VAL A 6 55.92 46.15 47.79
C VAL A 6 55.25 45.39 46.63
N ARG A 7 54.40 44.41 46.93
CA ARG A 7 53.42 43.84 46.00
C ARG A 7 52.07 43.75 46.71
N TRP A 8 51.12 44.58 46.29
CA TRP A 8 49.72 44.45 46.68
C TRP A 8 49.07 43.42 45.77
N ASP A 9 48.30 42.50 46.35
CA ASP A 9 47.27 41.75 45.63
C ASP A 9 45.92 42.38 45.98
N ASP A 10 45.21 42.87 44.97
CA ASP A 10 43.97 43.62 45.14
C ASP A 10 42.77 42.69 44.89
N SER A 11 42.21 42.14 45.96
CA SER A 11 41.11 41.18 45.93
C SER A 11 39.76 41.89 45.95
N GLY A 12 39.29 42.35 44.78
CA GLY A 12 38.04 43.11 44.75
C GLY A 12 37.47 43.48 43.39
N GLN A 13 37.24 42.54 42.47
CA GLN A 13 36.40 42.81 41.29
C GLN A 13 35.44 41.67 40.93
N ARG A 14 34.15 42.02 40.95
CA ARG A 14 33.02 41.17 40.55
C ARG A 14 33.17 40.83 39.07
N ARG A 15 33.14 39.55 38.70
CA ARG A 15 32.70 39.17 37.36
C ARG A 15 31.17 39.14 37.36
N VAL A 16 30.60 39.79 36.35
CA VAL A 16 29.22 39.60 35.95
C VAL A 16 29.22 38.41 35.01
N ASP A 17 28.48 37.37 35.34
CA ASP A 17 28.33 36.21 34.46
C ASP A 17 27.51 36.64 33.24
N ALA A 18 28.19 36.68 32.08
CA ALA A 18 27.54 36.78 30.79
C ALA A 18 27.07 35.37 30.39
N PRO A 19 25.85 35.19 29.85
CA PRO A 19 25.40 33.88 29.43
C PRO A 19 26.29 33.38 28.29
N GLU A 20 26.86 32.20 28.48
CA GLU A 20 27.63 31.49 27.48
C GLU A 20 26.68 31.14 26.33
N HIS A 21 26.82 31.86 25.21
CA HIS A 21 26.03 31.59 24.02
C HIS A 21 26.66 30.37 23.34
N ASP A 22 26.11 29.19 23.62
CA ASP A 22 26.43 27.95 22.92
C ASP A 22 26.06 28.13 21.43
N SER A 23 27.01 28.71 20.69
CA SER A 23 26.97 28.74 19.24
C SER A 23 27.21 27.31 18.77
N GLU A 24 26.13 26.58 18.48
CA GLU A 24 26.20 25.34 17.70
C GLU A 24 27.17 25.56 16.53
N PRO A 25 28.20 24.72 16.36
CA PRO A 25 29.05 24.83 15.19
C PRO A 25 28.16 24.55 13.97
N ASN A 26 27.94 25.59 13.16
CA ASN A 26 27.30 25.47 11.85
C ASN A 26 27.87 24.24 11.15
N ARG A 27 27.07 23.16 11.09
CA ARG A 27 27.41 22.05 10.21
C ARG A 27 27.47 22.65 8.81
N PRO A 28 28.55 22.43 8.03
CA PRO A 28 28.52 22.79 6.64
C PRO A 28 27.29 22.13 6.02
N GLU A 29 26.64 22.80 5.07
CA GLU A 29 25.59 22.17 4.27
C GLU A 29 26.24 21.04 3.47
N ASP A 30 26.24 19.84 4.06
CA ASP A 30 26.85 18.65 3.48
C ASP A 30 26.28 18.46 2.09
N ASN A 31 27.15 18.49 1.08
CA ASN A 31 26.77 18.50 -0.33
C ASN A 31 25.80 17.34 -0.62
N ILE A 32 24.50 17.67 -0.73
CA ILE A 32 23.36 16.73 -0.67
C ILE A 32 23.43 15.62 -1.73
N PHE A 33 24.22 15.84 -2.79
CA PHE A 33 24.44 14.94 -3.91
C PHE A 33 25.72 14.08 -3.84
N LEU A 34 26.64 14.32 -2.90
CA LEU A 34 28.01 13.77 -2.92
C LEU A 34 28.36 12.77 -1.79
N SER A 35 27.43 12.46 -0.89
CA SER A 35 27.68 11.54 0.26
C SER A 35 26.61 10.44 0.44
N LEU A 36 26.04 9.92 -0.66
CA LEU A 36 25.32 8.65 -0.61
C LEU A 36 26.30 7.51 -0.27
N THR A 37 26.23 6.98 0.95
CA THR A 37 27.04 5.82 1.35
C THR A 37 26.69 4.60 0.48
N PRO A 38 27.64 3.69 0.20
CA PRO A 38 27.36 2.51 -0.63
C PRO A 38 26.22 1.63 -0.10
N GLU A 39 26.07 1.53 1.23
CA GLU A 39 24.97 0.82 1.89
C GLU A 39 23.62 1.47 1.59
N ARG A 40 23.54 2.79 1.71
CA ARG A 40 22.32 3.54 1.44
C ARG A 40 21.96 3.55 -0.03
N ALA A 41 22.95 3.60 -0.93
CA ALA A 41 22.74 3.40 -2.36
C ALA A 41 22.13 2.02 -2.68
N LYS A 42 22.59 0.95 -2.00
CA LYS A 42 21.98 -0.40 -2.11
C LYS A 42 20.52 -0.41 -1.62
N VAL A 43 20.22 0.21 -0.48
CA VAL A 43 18.83 0.30 0.04
C VAL A 43 17.91 1.01 -0.94
N LEU A 44 18.33 2.16 -1.48
CA LEU A 44 17.55 2.92 -2.47
C LEU A 44 17.36 2.13 -3.77
N LEU A 45 18.39 1.41 -4.24
CA LEU A 45 18.28 0.54 -5.43
C LEU A 45 17.29 -0.60 -5.20
N ILE A 46 17.26 -1.20 -4.01
CA ILE A 46 16.27 -2.21 -3.63
C ILE A 46 14.85 -1.62 -3.65
N VAL A 47 14.64 -0.42 -3.09
CA VAL A 47 13.33 0.27 -3.11
C VAL A 47 12.85 0.54 -4.54
N ALA A 48 13.74 1.03 -5.41
CA ALA A 48 13.40 1.35 -6.80
C ALA A 48 13.09 0.10 -7.64
N ALA A 49 13.92 -0.94 -7.51
CA ALA A 49 13.89 -2.09 -8.40
C ALA A 49 12.97 -3.22 -7.92
N ARG A 50 12.93 -3.54 -6.62
CA ARG A 50 12.43 -4.86 -6.14
C ARG A 50 10.98 -5.14 -6.54
N THR A 51 10.05 -4.31 -6.08
CA THR A 51 8.62 -4.50 -6.34
C THR A 51 8.32 -4.45 -7.85
N SER A 52 8.98 -3.54 -8.56
CA SER A 52 8.82 -3.34 -10.00
C SER A 52 9.32 -4.54 -10.82
N SER A 53 10.53 -5.04 -10.53
CA SER A 53 11.13 -6.21 -11.19
C SER A 53 10.33 -7.49 -10.94
N TYR A 54 9.87 -7.73 -9.71
CA TYR A 54 8.97 -8.88 -9.45
C TYR A 54 7.67 -8.78 -10.25
N THR A 55 7.10 -7.59 -10.35
CA THR A 55 5.88 -7.37 -11.15
C THR A 55 6.12 -7.68 -12.63
N VAL A 56 7.23 -7.21 -13.22
CA VAL A 56 7.59 -7.54 -14.60
C VAL A 56 7.82 -9.05 -14.79
N VAL A 57 8.57 -9.71 -13.89
CA VAL A 57 8.82 -11.16 -13.97
C VAL A 57 7.52 -11.98 -13.91
N VAL A 58 6.59 -11.61 -13.02
CA VAL A 58 5.27 -12.25 -12.93
C VAL A 58 4.46 -12.02 -14.20
N LEU A 59 4.46 -10.80 -14.75
CA LEU A 59 3.77 -10.50 -16.02
C LEU A 59 4.35 -11.29 -17.20
N VAL A 60 5.69 -11.38 -17.31
CA VAL A 60 6.38 -12.20 -18.32
C VAL A 60 5.95 -13.66 -18.18
N ALA A 61 6.01 -14.23 -16.98
CA ALA A 61 5.61 -15.61 -16.73
C ALA A 61 4.14 -15.88 -17.09
N LEU A 62 3.22 -14.98 -16.69
CA LEU A 62 1.79 -15.11 -16.99
C LEU A 62 1.49 -14.98 -18.50
N VAL A 63 2.12 -14.03 -19.20
CA VAL A 63 1.93 -13.84 -20.65
C VAL A 63 2.49 -15.04 -21.43
N LEU A 64 3.69 -15.52 -21.10
CA LEU A 64 4.27 -16.69 -21.75
C LEU A 64 3.46 -17.97 -21.47
N ALA A 65 3.01 -18.18 -20.23
CA ALA A 65 2.19 -19.34 -19.87
C ALA A 65 0.81 -19.31 -20.56
N THR A 66 0.18 -18.14 -20.68
CA THR A 66 -1.13 -18.01 -21.36
C THR A 66 -1.00 -18.18 -22.88
N LEU A 67 0.01 -17.61 -23.52
CA LEU A 67 0.26 -17.82 -24.96
C LEU A 67 0.58 -19.30 -25.27
N PHE A 68 1.41 -19.94 -24.44
CA PHE A 68 1.74 -21.37 -24.57
C PHE A 68 0.50 -22.25 -24.39
N ALA A 69 -0.30 -22.03 -23.34
CA ALA A 69 -1.53 -22.78 -23.09
C ALA A 69 -2.61 -22.55 -24.18
N ALA A 70 -2.59 -21.40 -24.83
CA ALA A 70 -3.47 -21.09 -25.96
C ALA A 70 -2.93 -21.56 -27.32
N GLY A 71 -1.75 -22.18 -27.39
CA GLY A 71 -1.09 -22.56 -28.65
C GLY A 71 -0.83 -21.36 -29.58
N SER A 72 -0.68 -20.16 -29.03
CA SER A 72 -0.60 -18.90 -29.76
C SER A 72 0.84 -18.49 -30.06
N GLY A 73 1.04 -17.76 -31.17
CA GLY A 73 2.35 -17.25 -31.55
C GLY A 73 2.90 -16.21 -30.57
N MET A 74 4.21 -16.21 -30.36
CA MET A 74 4.88 -15.34 -29.37
C MET A 74 5.02 -13.87 -29.81
N THR A 75 4.68 -13.53 -31.05
CA THR A 75 4.88 -12.18 -31.64
C THR A 75 4.23 -11.06 -30.82
N GLY A 76 3.07 -11.31 -30.21
CA GLY A 76 2.38 -10.33 -29.37
C GLY A 76 2.87 -10.25 -27.92
N ALA A 77 3.81 -11.08 -27.48
CA ALA A 77 4.20 -11.19 -26.08
C ALA A 77 4.77 -9.87 -25.50
N PRO A 78 5.66 -9.12 -26.17
CA PRO A 78 6.18 -7.85 -25.62
C PRO A 78 5.07 -6.81 -25.40
N GLY A 79 4.18 -6.65 -26.38
CA GLY A 79 3.02 -5.77 -26.28
C GLY A 79 2.05 -6.18 -25.17
N ALA A 80 1.83 -7.48 -24.98
CA ALA A 80 1.00 -8.00 -23.89
C ALA A 80 1.63 -7.80 -22.49
N ILE A 81 2.96 -7.92 -22.37
CA ILE A 81 3.68 -7.62 -21.11
C ILE A 81 3.61 -6.12 -20.80
N ALA A 82 3.82 -5.26 -21.81
CA ALA A 82 3.70 -3.81 -21.67
C ALA A 82 2.28 -3.37 -21.28
N ALA A 83 1.26 -3.88 -21.98
CA ALA A 83 -0.14 -3.69 -21.63
C ALA A 83 -0.44 -4.20 -20.21
N GLY A 84 0.11 -5.35 -19.83
CA GLY A 84 -0.01 -5.90 -18.47
C GLY A 84 0.56 -4.97 -17.40
N TRP A 85 1.74 -4.40 -17.60
CA TRP A 85 2.35 -3.43 -16.68
C TRP A 85 1.45 -2.21 -16.46
N LEU A 86 0.93 -1.66 -17.56
CA LEU A 86 0.04 -0.50 -17.57
C LEU A 86 -1.31 -0.82 -16.90
N ALA A 87 -1.89 -1.99 -17.17
CA ALA A 87 -3.11 -2.49 -16.53
C ALA A 87 -2.96 -2.64 -15.01
N VAL A 88 -1.83 -3.18 -14.54
CA VAL A 88 -1.50 -3.29 -13.10
C VAL A 88 -1.45 -1.92 -12.41
N HIS A 89 -1.11 -0.86 -13.15
CA HIS A 89 -1.08 0.52 -12.65
C HIS A 89 -2.34 1.33 -13.01
N GLN A 90 -3.46 0.67 -13.36
CA GLN A 90 -4.75 1.31 -13.64
C GLN A 90 -4.72 2.32 -14.80
N VAL A 91 -3.83 2.12 -15.77
CA VAL A 91 -3.77 2.92 -17.00
C VAL A 91 -4.77 2.36 -18.02
N PRO A 92 -5.77 3.13 -18.48
CA PRO A 92 -6.75 2.65 -19.45
C PRO A 92 -6.10 2.23 -20.77
N LEU A 93 -6.53 1.08 -21.30
CA LEU A 93 -6.03 0.52 -22.55
C LEU A 93 -7.10 0.59 -23.64
N VAL A 94 -6.68 0.63 -24.91
CA VAL A 94 -7.59 0.53 -26.06
C VAL A 94 -7.07 -0.55 -27.00
N ILE A 95 -7.92 -1.55 -27.28
CA ILE A 95 -7.62 -2.66 -28.17
C ILE A 95 -8.54 -2.55 -29.39
N GLY A 96 -7.95 -2.24 -30.54
CA GLY A 96 -8.65 -1.84 -31.75
C GLY A 96 -9.49 -0.59 -31.50
N THR A 97 -10.81 -0.75 -31.51
CA THR A 97 -11.80 0.29 -31.19
C THR A 97 -12.41 0.15 -29.79
N THR A 98 -11.95 -0.83 -29.00
CA THR A 98 -12.58 -1.21 -27.72
C THR A 98 -11.77 -0.67 -26.55
N SER A 99 -12.37 0.22 -25.75
CA SER A 99 -11.76 0.73 -24.52
C SER A 99 -11.90 -0.28 -23.38
N LEU A 100 -10.79 -0.54 -22.70
CA LEU A 100 -10.69 -1.40 -21.52
C LEU A 100 -10.11 -0.55 -20.37
N GLY A 101 -11.03 0.09 -19.66
CA GLY A 101 -10.77 0.89 -18.46
C GLY A 101 -11.20 0.20 -17.16
N LEU A 102 -12.09 -0.80 -17.22
CA LEU A 102 -12.33 -1.68 -16.07
C LEU A 102 -11.13 -2.62 -15.92
N LEU A 103 -10.29 -2.37 -14.92
CA LEU A 103 -9.03 -3.08 -14.69
C LEU A 103 -9.04 -3.79 -13.32
N PRO A 104 -8.34 -4.94 -13.17
CA PRO A 104 -8.38 -5.73 -11.95
C PRO A 104 -7.59 -5.04 -10.83
N LEU A 105 -8.23 -4.80 -9.69
CA LEU A 105 -7.63 -4.05 -8.58
C LEU A 105 -6.69 -4.87 -7.69
N LEU A 106 -6.80 -6.20 -7.64
CA LEU A 106 -5.93 -7.02 -6.79
C LEU A 106 -4.42 -6.82 -7.08
N PRO A 107 -3.93 -6.91 -8.34
CA PRO A 107 -2.51 -6.70 -8.60
C PRO A 107 -2.05 -5.26 -8.28
N THR A 108 -2.89 -4.25 -8.51
CA THR A 108 -2.60 -2.86 -8.12
C THR A 108 -2.43 -2.74 -6.61
N GLY A 109 -3.35 -3.33 -5.83
CA GLY A 109 -3.29 -3.35 -4.37
C GLY A 109 -2.04 -4.06 -3.85
N LEU A 110 -1.63 -5.17 -4.49
CA LEU A 110 -0.40 -5.88 -4.15
C LEU A 110 0.85 -5.02 -4.44
N VAL A 111 0.95 -4.37 -5.60
CA VAL A 111 2.07 -3.48 -5.94
C VAL A 111 2.18 -2.32 -4.94
N VAL A 112 1.06 -1.64 -4.63
CA VAL A 112 1.04 -0.56 -3.63
C VAL A 112 1.45 -1.07 -2.24
N TRP A 113 0.98 -2.26 -1.84
CA TRP A 113 1.32 -2.85 -0.54
C TRP A 113 2.81 -3.22 -0.43
N PHE A 114 3.37 -3.86 -1.46
CA PHE A 114 4.80 -4.20 -1.49
C PHE A 114 5.68 -2.94 -1.55
N ALA A 115 5.36 -1.96 -2.41
CA ALA A 115 6.10 -0.70 -2.50
C ALA A 115 6.04 0.11 -1.19
N ALA A 116 4.89 0.16 -0.51
CA ALA A 116 4.75 0.78 0.81
C ALA A 116 5.52 0.00 1.90
N GLY A 117 5.61 -1.32 1.78
CA GLY A 117 6.49 -2.16 2.59
C GLY A 117 7.97 -1.83 2.37
N ASP A 118 8.37 -1.67 1.10
CA ASP A 118 9.76 -1.39 0.69
C ASP A 118 10.20 -0.01 1.18
N CYS A 119 9.37 1.02 1.00
CA CYS A 119 9.62 2.34 1.55
C CYS A 119 9.66 2.34 3.09
N ALA A 120 8.69 1.69 3.75
CA ALA A 120 8.65 1.65 5.22
C ALA A 120 9.88 0.99 5.87
N ARG A 121 10.46 -0.03 5.22
CA ARG A 121 11.69 -0.71 5.67
C ARG A 121 12.97 0.10 5.38
N ALA A 122 12.92 1.06 4.47
CA ALA A 122 14.05 1.94 4.14
C ALA A 122 14.10 3.21 5.01
N VAL A 123 13.06 3.49 5.80
CA VAL A 123 13.01 4.64 6.71
C VAL A 123 13.65 4.29 8.05
N GLU A 124 14.65 5.06 8.46
CA GLU A 124 15.36 4.90 9.73
C GLU A 124 14.78 5.80 10.83
N PRO A 125 14.94 5.46 12.12
CA PRO A 125 14.44 6.28 13.24
C PRO A 125 15.02 7.69 13.36
N ARG A 126 16.03 8.05 12.56
CA ARG A 126 16.64 9.39 12.53
C ARG A 126 16.82 9.93 11.10
N SER A 127 16.07 9.39 10.13
CA SER A 127 16.12 9.86 8.73
C SER A 127 15.84 11.36 8.62
N SER A 128 16.70 12.07 7.89
CA SER A 128 16.54 13.48 7.54
C SER A 128 15.44 13.68 6.48
N HIS A 129 14.98 14.92 6.28
CA HIS A 129 14.07 15.24 5.19
C HIS A 129 14.64 14.92 3.80
N ALA A 130 15.96 15.06 3.62
CA ALA A 130 16.62 14.66 2.38
C ALA A 130 16.57 13.14 2.19
N ASP A 131 16.68 12.36 3.26
CA ASP A 131 16.63 10.90 3.21
C ASP A 131 15.26 10.39 2.76
N LEU A 132 14.19 11.00 3.29
CA LEU A 132 12.82 10.74 2.85
C LEU A 132 12.62 11.12 1.38
N GLY A 133 13.20 12.26 0.95
CA GLY A 133 13.22 12.66 -0.45
C GLY A 133 13.92 11.65 -1.37
N TRP A 134 15.05 11.08 -0.92
CA TRP A 134 15.74 10.01 -1.64
C TRP A 134 14.92 8.72 -1.72
N ILE A 135 14.21 8.33 -0.65
CA ILE A 135 13.32 7.15 -0.65
C ILE A 135 12.16 7.35 -1.63
N VAL A 136 11.52 8.52 -1.65
CA VAL A 136 10.46 8.85 -2.61
C VAL A 136 11.00 8.88 -4.05
N GLY A 137 12.17 9.47 -4.28
CA GLY A 137 12.83 9.47 -5.59
C GLY A 137 13.17 8.05 -6.07
N ALA A 138 13.65 7.18 -5.19
CA ALA A 138 13.89 5.78 -5.48
C ALA A 138 12.60 5.05 -5.85
N ALA A 139 11.56 5.15 -5.00
CA ALA A 139 10.26 4.52 -5.23
C ALA A 139 9.59 4.93 -6.54
N LEU A 140 9.87 6.14 -7.05
CA LEU A 140 9.37 6.61 -8.34
C LEU A 140 10.26 6.22 -9.52
N SER A 141 11.59 6.31 -9.40
CA SER A 141 12.51 6.18 -10.55
C SER A 141 12.41 4.83 -11.28
N GLY A 142 12.43 3.71 -10.54
CA GLY A 142 12.32 2.36 -11.11
C GLY A 142 11.03 2.10 -11.89
N PRO A 143 9.83 2.26 -11.29
CA PRO A 143 8.58 2.00 -12.00
C PRO A 143 8.29 3.03 -13.11
N LEU A 144 8.72 4.29 -12.99
CA LEU A 144 8.59 5.26 -14.09
C LEU A 144 9.52 4.91 -15.27
N LEU A 145 10.75 4.45 -15.02
CA LEU A 145 11.65 3.96 -16.08
C LEU A 145 11.04 2.76 -16.82
N ILE A 146 10.51 1.77 -16.09
CA ILE A 146 9.83 0.62 -16.71
C ILE A 146 8.59 1.07 -17.48
N THR A 147 7.85 2.05 -16.98
CA THR A 147 6.70 2.64 -17.70
C THR A 147 7.12 3.28 -19.02
N ALA A 148 8.25 3.99 -19.06
CA ALA A 148 8.78 4.55 -20.30
C ALA A 148 9.12 3.45 -21.33
N VAL A 149 9.74 2.35 -20.87
CA VAL A 149 10.03 1.18 -21.71
C VAL A 149 8.74 0.50 -22.18
N CYS A 150 7.76 0.29 -21.30
CA CYS A 150 6.47 -0.31 -21.66
C CYS A 150 5.67 0.57 -22.64
N LEU A 151 5.73 1.89 -22.54
CA LEU A 151 5.11 2.78 -23.52
C LEU A 151 5.76 2.66 -24.89
N ALA A 152 7.10 2.67 -24.97
CA ALA A 152 7.82 2.47 -26.23
C ALA A 152 7.55 1.08 -26.85
N VAL A 153 7.49 0.02 -26.03
CA VAL A 153 7.14 -1.33 -26.48
C VAL A 153 5.68 -1.43 -26.91
N ALA A 154 4.75 -0.73 -26.26
CA ALA A 154 3.35 -0.68 -26.68
C ALA A 154 3.16 0.10 -27.99
N GLU A 155 3.95 1.16 -28.20
CA GLU A 155 3.97 1.93 -29.44
C GLU A 155 4.52 1.08 -30.60
N ASP A 156 5.66 0.41 -30.43
CA ASP A 156 6.21 -0.52 -31.43
C ASP A 156 5.23 -1.67 -31.74
N ALA A 157 4.67 -2.31 -30.70
CA ALA A 157 3.71 -3.38 -30.83
C ALA A 157 2.39 -2.96 -31.52
N SER A 158 2.03 -1.66 -31.52
CA SER A 158 0.83 -1.15 -32.21
C SER A 158 0.86 -1.34 -33.73
N SER A 159 2.06 -1.53 -34.29
CA SER A 159 2.25 -1.83 -35.72
C SER A 159 1.93 -3.29 -36.09
N VAL A 160 1.97 -4.21 -35.12
CA VAL A 160 1.83 -5.67 -35.34
C VAL A 160 0.56 -6.24 -34.67
N VAL A 161 0.13 -5.63 -33.56
CA VAL A 161 -1.04 -6.03 -32.77
C VAL A 161 -1.98 -4.83 -32.66
N ALA A 162 -3.29 -5.08 -32.58
CA ALA A 162 -4.30 -4.04 -32.43
C ALA A 162 -4.31 -3.38 -31.02
N LEU A 163 -3.15 -3.14 -30.41
CA LEU A 163 -3.00 -2.33 -29.20
C LEU A 163 -2.78 -0.87 -29.61
N GLN A 164 -3.60 0.07 -29.14
CA GLN A 164 -3.33 1.49 -29.37
C GLN A 164 -2.31 2.02 -28.35
N PRO A 165 -1.39 2.93 -28.74
CA PRO A 165 -0.50 3.59 -27.80
C PRO A 165 -1.31 4.30 -26.70
N PRO A 166 -1.11 3.97 -25.41
CA PRO A 166 -1.81 4.63 -24.32
C PRO A 166 -1.31 6.07 -24.12
N ASN A 167 -2.13 6.91 -23.48
CA ASN A 167 -1.76 8.28 -23.18
C ASN A 167 -0.56 8.35 -22.22
N THR A 168 0.58 8.84 -22.71
CA THR A 168 1.85 8.97 -21.98
C THR A 168 1.71 9.68 -20.63
N LEU A 169 0.98 10.81 -20.60
CA LEU A 169 0.80 11.61 -19.39
C LEU A 169 -0.07 10.88 -18.35
N ALA A 170 -1.14 10.20 -18.81
CA ALA A 170 -1.97 9.37 -17.95
C ALA A 170 -1.17 8.18 -17.39
N ALA A 171 -0.35 7.52 -18.22
CA ALA A 171 0.49 6.40 -17.79
C ALA A 171 1.49 6.79 -16.69
N PHE A 172 2.27 7.86 -16.89
CA PHE A 172 3.18 8.37 -15.86
C PHE A 172 2.42 8.92 -14.63
N GLY A 173 1.26 9.55 -14.82
CA GLY A 173 0.43 10.07 -13.73
C GLY A 173 -0.13 8.97 -12.83
N CYS A 174 -0.68 7.90 -13.40
CA CYS A 174 -1.20 6.75 -12.67
C CYS A 174 -0.09 5.98 -11.95
N VAL A 175 1.00 5.64 -12.64
CA VAL A 175 2.14 4.92 -12.04
C VAL A 175 2.80 5.77 -10.94
N GLY A 176 3.12 7.03 -11.23
CA GLY A 176 3.72 7.95 -10.27
C GLY A 176 2.81 8.21 -9.07
N GLY A 177 1.50 8.39 -9.30
CA GLY A 177 0.53 8.57 -8.23
C GLY A 177 0.42 7.36 -7.29
N LEU A 178 0.38 6.14 -7.84
CA LEU A 178 0.32 4.90 -7.06
C LEU A 178 1.60 4.68 -6.23
N HIS A 179 2.79 4.87 -6.81
CA HIS A 179 4.05 4.71 -6.09
C HIS A 179 4.32 5.86 -5.10
N LEU A 180 3.88 7.08 -5.39
CA LEU A 180 3.91 8.19 -4.43
C LEU A 180 2.97 7.94 -3.23
N LEU A 181 1.76 7.42 -3.48
CA LEU A 181 0.85 6.99 -2.43
C LEU A 181 1.45 5.86 -1.59
N ALA A 182 2.07 4.87 -2.22
CA ALA A 182 2.76 3.79 -1.54
C ALA A 182 3.93 4.29 -0.67
N ALA A 183 4.78 5.16 -1.21
CA ALA A 183 5.90 5.77 -0.49
C ALA A 183 5.41 6.61 0.70
N GLY A 184 4.42 7.47 0.49
CA GLY A 184 3.81 8.28 1.54
C GLY A 184 3.19 7.44 2.65
N ALA A 185 2.44 6.39 2.31
CA ALA A 185 1.87 5.45 3.28
C ALA A 185 2.95 4.65 4.03
N GLY A 186 4.03 4.26 3.34
CA GLY A 186 5.18 3.57 3.94
C GLY A 186 5.91 4.46 4.95
N ILE A 187 6.24 5.69 4.57
CA ILE A 187 6.90 6.68 5.42
C ILE A 187 6.02 7.05 6.62
N LEU A 188 4.75 7.38 6.39
CA LEU A 188 3.81 7.76 7.46
C LEU A 188 3.59 6.63 8.48
N ARG A 189 3.63 5.36 8.03
CA ARG A 189 3.53 4.21 8.92
C ARG A 189 4.78 4.02 9.79
N SER A 190 5.97 4.29 9.26
CA SER A 190 7.23 4.18 10.02
C SER A 190 7.53 5.41 10.90
N ARG A 191 7.03 6.60 10.52
CA ARG A 191 7.34 7.90 11.16
C ARG A 191 6.11 8.84 11.19
N PRO A 192 5.01 8.48 11.89
CA PRO A 192 3.81 9.32 11.99
C PRO A 192 4.09 10.72 12.56
N GLU A 193 5.10 10.87 13.43
CA GLU A 193 5.58 12.12 14.02
C GLU A 193 6.05 13.17 13.00
N LEU A 194 6.29 12.81 11.73
CA LEU A 194 6.61 13.77 10.68
C LEU A 194 5.43 14.70 10.36
N VAL A 195 4.20 14.25 10.57
CA VAL A 195 2.98 15.04 10.30
C VAL A 195 2.25 15.47 11.58
N THR A 196 2.42 14.75 12.69
CA THR A 196 1.74 15.05 13.97
C THR A 196 1.82 16.53 14.40
N PRO A 197 2.98 17.23 14.33
CA PRO A 197 3.07 18.64 14.77
C PRO A 197 2.28 19.63 13.90
N TYR A 198 1.95 19.25 12.65
CA TYR A 198 1.25 20.09 11.69
C TYR A 198 -0.25 19.82 11.62
N LEU A 199 -0.73 18.80 12.34
CA LEU A 199 -2.12 18.37 12.32
C LEU A 199 -2.80 18.67 13.66
N PRO A 200 -4.04 19.19 13.65
CA PRO A 200 -4.85 19.25 14.86
C PRO A 200 -5.01 17.86 15.49
N GLU A 201 -5.00 17.79 16.82
CA GLU A 201 -4.97 16.54 17.60
C GLU A 201 -6.10 15.55 17.26
N TRP A 202 -7.24 16.03 16.76
CA TRP A 202 -8.37 15.19 16.35
C TRP A 202 -8.17 14.46 15.00
N VAL A 203 -7.18 14.87 14.20
CA VAL A 203 -7.00 14.33 12.84
C VAL A 203 -6.46 12.90 12.86
N LEU A 204 -5.44 12.61 13.67
CA LEU A 204 -4.85 11.26 13.74
C LEU A 204 -5.80 10.21 14.34
N PRO A 205 -6.57 10.48 15.42
CA PRO A 205 -7.68 9.62 15.84
C PRO A 205 -8.73 9.45 14.75
N GLY A 206 -9.17 10.56 14.11
CA GLY A 206 -10.14 10.50 13.00
C GLY A 206 -9.67 9.60 11.85
N ALA A 207 -8.39 9.68 11.47
CA ALA A 207 -7.79 8.84 10.44
C ALA A 207 -7.72 7.35 10.85
N ARG A 208 -7.35 7.05 12.11
CA ARG A 208 -7.37 5.68 12.64
C ARG A 208 -8.78 5.07 12.60
N VAL A 209 -9.79 5.85 13.00
CA VAL A 209 -11.19 5.44 12.92
C VAL A 209 -11.64 5.28 11.47
N ALA A 210 -11.24 6.17 10.55
CA ALA A 210 -11.57 6.06 9.13
C ALA A 210 -11.08 4.75 8.50
N VAL A 211 -9.87 4.31 8.85
CA VAL A 211 -9.30 3.02 8.40
C VAL A 211 -10.13 1.85 8.94
N ARG A 212 -10.57 1.87 10.21
CA ARG A 212 -11.45 0.83 10.76
C ARG A 212 -12.84 0.83 10.13
N ALA A 213 -13.44 2.00 9.91
CA ALA A 213 -14.74 2.14 9.26
C ALA A 213 -14.69 1.62 7.82
N LEU A 214 -13.65 1.98 7.07
CA LEU A 214 -13.41 1.48 5.71
C LEU A 214 -13.19 -0.05 5.71
N GLY A 215 -12.39 -0.58 6.64
CA GLY A 215 -12.17 -2.02 6.78
C GLY A 215 -13.46 -2.79 7.07
N ARG A 216 -14.32 -2.28 7.96
CA ARG A 216 -15.65 -2.85 8.24
C ARG A 216 -16.56 -2.82 7.02
N LEU A 217 -16.56 -1.71 6.27
CA LEU A 217 -17.33 -1.55 5.04
C LEU A 217 -16.91 -2.56 3.96
N LEU A 218 -15.60 -2.67 3.69
CA LEU A 218 -15.07 -3.63 2.72
C LEU A 218 -15.27 -5.09 3.16
N LEU A 219 -15.17 -5.38 4.47
CA LEU A 219 -15.48 -6.70 5.02
C LEU A 219 -16.96 -7.06 4.83
N ALA A 220 -17.88 -6.13 5.05
CA ALA A 220 -19.30 -6.34 4.80
C ALA A 220 -19.58 -6.54 3.30
N GLY A 221 -18.93 -5.77 2.42
CA GLY A 221 -18.97 -5.98 0.97
C GLY A 221 -18.49 -7.37 0.57
N ALA A 222 -17.37 -7.83 1.13
CA ALA A 222 -16.82 -9.16 0.89
C ALA A 222 -17.74 -10.29 1.40
N ALA A 223 -18.35 -10.10 2.57
CA ALA A 223 -19.34 -11.03 3.10
C ALA A 223 -20.59 -11.12 2.20
N LEU A 224 -21.07 -9.99 1.66
CA LEU A 224 -22.17 -9.97 0.70
C LEU A 224 -21.80 -10.64 -0.63
N THR A 225 -20.62 -10.38 -1.17
CA THR A 225 -20.11 -11.03 -2.39
C THR A 225 -19.99 -12.55 -2.19
N LEU A 226 -19.42 -13.00 -1.07
CA LEU A 226 -19.31 -14.41 -0.73
C LEU A 226 -20.69 -15.09 -0.57
N LEU A 227 -21.61 -14.45 0.14
CA LEU A 227 -22.99 -14.94 0.27
C LEU A 227 -23.67 -15.06 -1.10
N SER A 228 -23.47 -14.08 -1.99
CA SER A 228 -24.02 -14.16 -3.34
C SER A 228 -23.40 -15.29 -4.17
N PHE A 229 -22.10 -15.56 -4.06
CA PHE A 229 -21.49 -16.73 -4.71
C PHE A 229 -22.03 -18.07 -4.17
N LEU A 230 -22.32 -18.16 -2.88
CA LEU A 230 -22.95 -19.35 -2.29
C LEU A 230 -24.39 -19.55 -2.80
N VAL A 231 -25.15 -18.47 -2.95
CA VAL A 231 -26.52 -18.51 -3.52
C VAL A 231 -26.52 -18.87 -5.01
N HIS A 232 -25.57 -18.34 -5.79
CA HIS A 232 -25.48 -18.55 -7.24
C HIS A 232 -24.52 -19.68 -7.65
N TRP A 233 -24.15 -20.58 -6.71
CA TRP A 233 -23.12 -21.61 -6.89
C TRP A 233 -23.29 -22.48 -8.15
N SER A 234 -24.53 -22.83 -8.51
CA SER A 234 -24.83 -23.61 -9.72
C SER A 234 -24.43 -22.90 -11.01
N GLN A 235 -24.63 -21.59 -11.09
CA GLN A 235 -24.35 -20.75 -12.26
C GLN A 235 -22.83 -20.52 -12.45
N ILE A 236 -22.06 -20.52 -11.35
CA ILE A 236 -20.59 -20.46 -11.39
C ILE A 236 -20.04 -21.66 -12.17
N GLY A 237 -20.58 -22.87 -11.90
CA GLY A 237 -20.21 -24.09 -12.62
C GLY A 237 -20.50 -24.01 -14.13
N GLU A 238 -21.59 -23.34 -14.54
CA GLU A 238 -21.91 -23.15 -15.96
C GLU A 238 -20.90 -22.24 -16.66
N THR A 239 -20.43 -21.20 -15.97
CA THR A 239 -19.44 -20.26 -16.50
C THR A 239 -18.10 -20.94 -16.75
N TYR A 240 -17.67 -21.85 -15.87
CA TYR A 240 -16.46 -22.65 -16.10
C TYR A 240 -16.60 -23.69 -17.22
N ARG A 241 -17.81 -24.17 -17.57
CA ARG A 241 -17.99 -25.06 -18.73
C ARG A 241 -17.61 -24.38 -20.06
N ALA A 242 -17.68 -23.04 -20.13
CA ALA A 242 -17.25 -22.28 -21.30
C ALA A 242 -15.72 -22.21 -21.46
N ALA A 243 -14.94 -22.58 -20.44
CA ALA A 243 -13.48 -22.52 -20.48
C ALA A 243 -12.82 -23.55 -21.41
N GLY A 244 -13.52 -24.63 -21.74
CA GLY A 244 -13.09 -25.69 -22.66
C GLY A 244 -11.96 -26.60 -22.18
N ASN A 245 -10.99 -26.11 -21.40
CA ASN A 245 -9.85 -26.88 -20.89
C ASN A 245 -9.41 -26.41 -19.49
N PHE A 246 -8.51 -27.20 -18.86
CA PHE A 246 -8.02 -26.94 -17.49
C PHE A 246 -7.27 -25.60 -17.35
N ALA A 247 -6.46 -25.21 -18.34
CA ALA A 247 -5.75 -23.94 -18.31
C ALA A 247 -6.71 -22.74 -18.38
N GLY A 248 -7.80 -22.85 -19.15
CA GLY A 248 -8.88 -21.87 -19.18
C GLY A 248 -9.61 -21.75 -17.84
N VAL A 249 -9.85 -22.87 -17.15
CA VAL A 249 -10.44 -22.85 -15.79
C VAL A 249 -9.51 -22.14 -14.80
N LEU A 250 -8.20 -22.45 -14.81
CA LEU A 250 -7.21 -21.75 -13.99
C LEU A 250 -7.14 -20.25 -14.34
N GLY A 251 -7.11 -19.90 -15.62
CA GLY A 251 -7.09 -18.52 -16.09
C GLY A 251 -8.32 -17.72 -15.66
N LEU A 252 -9.52 -18.26 -15.82
CA LEU A 252 -10.77 -17.64 -15.35
C LEU A 252 -10.82 -17.55 -13.82
N THR A 253 -10.25 -18.51 -13.09
CA THR A 253 -10.14 -18.47 -11.62
C THR A 253 -9.21 -17.34 -11.18
N ALA A 254 -8.01 -17.28 -11.75
CA ALA A 254 -7.03 -16.23 -11.45
C ALA A 254 -7.56 -14.83 -11.80
N LEU A 255 -8.22 -14.69 -12.95
CA LEU A 255 -8.86 -13.45 -13.38
C LEU A 255 -10.03 -13.05 -12.46
N SER A 256 -10.84 -14.02 -12.03
CA SER A 256 -11.94 -13.78 -11.07
C SER A 256 -11.41 -13.32 -9.71
N LEU A 257 -10.30 -13.90 -9.23
CA LEU A 257 -9.62 -13.43 -8.02
C LEU A 257 -9.03 -12.02 -8.23
N ALA A 258 -8.46 -11.73 -9.40
CA ALA A 258 -7.88 -10.42 -9.70
C ALA A 258 -8.92 -9.28 -9.69
N TYR A 259 -10.15 -9.56 -10.14
CA TYR A 259 -11.30 -8.65 -10.09
C TYR A 259 -12.11 -8.70 -8.80
N LEU A 260 -11.80 -9.61 -7.85
CA LEU A 260 -12.56 -9.73 -6.60
C LEU A 260 -12.65 -8.41 -5.83
N PRO A 261 -11.59 -7.59 -5.68
CA PRO A 261 -11.70 -6.31 -4.99
C PRO A 261 -12.65 -5.31 -5.69
N ASN A 262 -12.71 -5.30 -7.04
CA ASN A 262 -13.68 -4.48 -7.77
C ASN A 262 -15.12 -4.84 -7.39
N VAL A 263 -15.43 -6.14 -7.33
CA VAL A 263 -16.76 -6.65 -6.95
C VAL A 263 -17.07 -6.39 -5.48
N VAL A 264 -16.09 -6.48 -4.59
CA VAL A 264 -16.24 -6.12 -3.16
C VAL A 264 -16.56 -4.63 -2.99
N ILE A 265 -15.91 -3.74 -3.74
CA ILE A 265 -16.19 -2.31 -3.71
C ILE A 265 -17.57 -2.00 -4.34
N GLY A 266 -17.96 -2.71 -5.40
CA GLY A 266 -19.32 -2.68 -5.94
C GLY A 266 -20.37 -3.10 -4.91
N ALA A 267 -20.14 -4.22 -4.21
CA ALA A 267 -21.00 -4.67 -3.13
C ALA A 267 -21.07 -3.64 -1.98
N ALA A 268 -19.96 -3.01 -1.61
CA ALA A 268 -19.93 -1.92 -0.64
C ALA A 268 -20.76 -0.70 -1.10
N SER A 269 -20.75 -0.35 -2.39
CA SER A 269 -21.63 0.68 -2.97
C SER A 269 -23.11 0.36 -2.73
N VAL A 270 -23.53 -0.86 -3.12
CA VAL A 270 -24.90 -1.34 -2.90
C VAL A 270 -25.26 -1.34 -1.41
N LEU A 271 -24.35 -1.76 -0.53
CA LEU A 271 -24.57 -1.74 0.92
C LEU A 271 -24.83 -0.33 1.47
N MET A 272 -24.22 0.72 0.93
CA MET A 272 -24.48 2.11 1.36
C MET A 272 -25.84 2.63 0.87
N GLY A 273 -26.51 1.90 -0.04
CA GLY A 273 -27.72 2.33 -0.73
C GLY A 273 -27.44 3.07 -2.05
N ALA A 274 -26.18 3.13 -2.49
CA ALA A 274 -25.83 3.60 -3.83
C ALA A 274 -26.05 2.48 -4.86
N ASP A 275 -25.92 2.83 -6.13
CA ASP A 275 -26.01 1.89 -7.23
C ASP A 275 -24.63 1.40 -7.71
N VAL A 276 -24.68 0.39 -8.57
CA VAL A 276 -23.59 -0.09 -9.41
C VAL A 276 -24.11 -0.09 -10.85
N HIS A 277 -23.45 0.67 -11.71
CA HIS A 277 -23.68 0.65 -13.16
C HIS A 277 -23.25 -0.70 -13.73
N LEU A 278 -24.13 -1.25 -14.57
CA LEU A 278 -23.95 -2.51 -15.29
C LEU A 278 -24.16 -2.25 -16.79
N GLY A 279 -23.39 -1.32 -17.36
CA GLY A 279 -23.52 -0.92 -18.75
C GLY A 279 -24.78 -0.12 -18.99
N ALA A 280 -25.76 -0.74 -19.66
CA ALA A 280 -27.09 -0.17 -19.86
C ALA A 280 -28.06 -0.45 -18.68
N GLY A 281 -27.64 -1.25 -17.70
CA GLY A 281 -28.42 -1.59 -16.51
C GLY A 281 -27.80 -1.03 -15.22
N SER A 282 -28.45 -1.32 -14.10
CA SER A 282 -28.03 -0.88 -12.76
C SER A 282 -28.51 -1.82 -11.67
N LEU A 283 -27.70 -1.95 -10.61
CA LEU A 283 -28.01 -2.73 -9.42
C LEU A 283 -27.99 -1.81 -8.19
N ASN A 284 -29.10 -1.73 -7.45
CA ASN A 284 -29.16 -1.10 -6.13
C ASN A 284 -30.14 -1.85 -5.22
N LEU A 285 -30.28 -1.44 -3.96
CA LEU A 285 -31.15 -2.13 -2.97
C LEU A 285 -32.66 -2.02 -3.25
N PHE A 286 -33.08 -1.14 -4.16
CA PHE A 286 -34.48 -0.81 -4.43
C PHE A 286 -34.94 -1.26 -5.81
N SER A 287 -34.02 -1.44 -6.76
CA SER A 287 -34.29 -1.86 -8.13
C SER A 287 -33.11 -2.61 -8.75
N VAL A 288 -33.44 -3.54 -9.65
CA VAL A 288 -32.48 -4.26 -10.48
C VAL A 288 -32.91 -4.07 -11.93
N VAL A 289 -32.05 -3.44 -12.73
CA VAL A 289 -32.21 -3.32 -14.18
C VAL A 289 -31.14 -4.20 -14.81
N GLY A 290 -31.56 -5.38 -15.28
CA GLY A 290 -30.65 -6.38 -15.83
C GLY A 290 -29.96 -5.92 -17.11
N ALA A 291 -28.72 -6.36 -17.29
CA ALA A 291 -27.89 -6.07 -18.46
C ALA A 291 -27.05 -7.27 -18.88
N ARG A 292 -26.43 -7.18 -20.07
CA ARG A 292 -25.40 -8.15 -20.48
C ARG A 292 -24.11 -7.86 -19.72
N LEU A 293 -23.53 -8.88 -19.12
CA LEU A 293 -22.25 -8.81 -18.40
C LEU A 293 -21.18 -9.65 -19.11
N PRO A 294 -19.89 -9.34 -18.93
CA PRO A 294 -18.80 -10.25 -19.28
C PRO A 294 -18.99 -11.63 -18.66
N GLY A 295 -18.64 -12.70 -19.39
CA GLY A 295 -18.73 -14.09 -18.95
C GLY A 295 -17.67 -14.49 -17.91
N LEU A 296 -17.45 -13.67 -16.89
CA LEU A 296 -16.49 -13.92 -15.81
C LEU A 296 -17.20 -14.55 -14.61
N PRO A 297 -16.68 -15.66 -14.03
CA PRO A 297 -17.27 -16.29 -12.85
C PRO A 297 -17.52 -15.33 -11.68
N VAL A 298 -16.65 -14.34 -11.49
CA VAL A 298 -16.80 -13.30 -10.43
C VAL A 298 -18.07 -12.43 -10.58
N LEU A 299 -18.63 -12.31 -11.79
CA LEU A 299 -19.81 -11.49 -12.06
C LEU A 299 -21.13 -12.26 -11.93
N VAL A 300 -21.07 -13.58 -11.73
CA VAL A 300 -22.24 -14.44 -11.45
C VAL A 300 -22.92 -14.08 -10.13
N ALA A 301 -22.23 -13.35 -9.24
CA ALA A 301 -22.80 -12.80 -8.01
C ALA A 301 -23.85 -11.68 -8.22
N VAL A 302 -24.08 -11.21 -9.46
CA VAL A 302 -25.10 -10.20 -9.75
C VAL A 302 -26.51 -10.85 -9.81
N PRO A 303 -27.47 -10.44 -8.96
CA PRO A 303 -28.82 -10.98 -8.98
C PRO A 303 -29.55 -10.69 -10.30
N ALA A 304 -30.20 -11.71 -10.87
CA ALA A 304 -30.96 -11.57 -12.13
C ALA A 304 -32.46 -11.25 -11.95
N GLY A 305 -32.97 -11.27 -10.71
CA GLY A 305 -34.37 -11.00 -10.37
C GLY A 305 -34.65 -9.56 -9.92
N PRO A 306 -35.92 -9.16 -9.76
CA PRO A 306 -36.27 -7.87 -9.17
C PRO A 306 -35.76 -7.76 -7.73
N ALA A 307 -35.48 -6.54 -7.28
CA ALA A 307 -35.07 -6.28 -5.90
C ALA A 307 -36.12 -6.81 -4.91
N ALA A 308 -35.69 -7.59 -3.93
CA ALA A 308 -36.61 -8.14 -2.95
C ALA A 308 -36.97 -7.09 -1.89
N LEU A 309 -38.23 -7.10 -1.43
CA LEU A 309 -38.77 -6.10 -0.50
C LEU A 309 -37.98 -5.94 0.82
N TRP A 310 -37.21 -6.96 1.21
CA TRP A 310 -36.37 -6.94 2.42
C TRP A 310 -34.96 -6.36 2.19
N TRP A 311 -34.50 -6.17 0.95
CA TRP A 311 -33.15 -5.64 0.66
C TRP A 311 -32.83 -4.30 1.38
N PRO A 312 -33.76 -3.34 1.53
CA PRO A 312 -33.50 -2.12 2.29
C PRO A 312 -33.15 -2.34 3.78
N VAL A 313 -33.48 -3.50 4.37
CA VAL A 313 -33.06 -3.86 5.75
C VAL A 313 -31.53 -3.96 5.86
N VAL A 314 -30.84 -4.24 4.76
CA VAL A 314 -29.38 -4.30 4.69
C VAL A 314 -28.72 -2.93 4.97
N LEU A 315 -29.47 -1.81 4.86
CA LEU A 315 -29.02 -0.47 5.31
C LEU A 315 -28.75 -0.38 6.82
N LEU A 316 -29.12 -1.38 7.62
CA LEU A 316 -28.64 -1.50 9.00
C LEU A 316 -27.12 -1.70 9.08
N ILE A 317 -26.46 -2.18 8.02
CA ILE A 317 -25.01 -2.36 7.94
C ILE A 317 -24.27 -1.00 7.92
N PRO A 318 -24.50 -0.07 6.97
CA PRO A 318 -23.91 1.27 7.06
C PRO A 318 -24.21 1.98 8.37
N ALA A 319 -25.44 1.88 8.88
CA ALA A 319 -25.83 2.45 10.16
C ALA A 319 -24.95 1.90 11.31
N ALA A 320 -24.74 0.58 11.36
CA ALA A 320 -23.88 -0.05 12.36
C ALA A 320 -22.40 0.34 12.19
N VAL A 321 -21.87 0.41 10.96
CA VAL A 321 -20.48 0.84 10.73
C VAL A 321 -20.27 2.29 11.16
N GLY A 322 -21.22 3.18 10.85
CA GLY A 322 -21.20 4.57 11.29
C GLY A 322 -21.28 4.70 12.81
N VAL A 323 -22.24 4.04 13.47
CA VAL A 323 -22.33 4.00 14.94
C VAL A 323 -21.02 3.52 15.57
N LEU A 324 -20.43 2.44 15.07
CA LEU A 324 -19.15 1.92 15.57
C LEU A 324 -18.00 2.90 15.34
N ALA A 325 -17.97 3.65 14.23
CA ALA A 325 -16.99 4.71 14.01
C ALA A 325 -17.15 5.83 15.05
N GLY A 326 -18.38 6.27 15.33
CA GLY A 326 -18.66 7.26 16.38
C GLY A 326 -18.25 6.80 17.80
N VAL A 327 -18.51 5.55 18.13
CA VAL A 327 -18.09 4.92 19.39
C VAL A 327 -16.55 4.83 19.48
N ASP A 328 -15.87 4.49 18.39
CA ASP A 328 -14.40 4.47 18.36
C ASP A 328 -13.81 5.88 18.51
N CYS A 329 -14.38 6.90 17.86
CA CYS A 329 -13.98 8.30 18.08
C CYS A 329 -14.12 8.70 19.55
N ALA A 330 -15.22 8.34 20.20
CA ALA A 330 -15.46 8.59 21.64
C ALA A 330 -14.48 7.86 22.58
N ARG A 331 -13.83 6.79 22.12
CA ARG A 331 -12.81 6.05 22.88
C ARG A 331 -11.40 6.56 22.63
N GLU A 332 -11.10 7.05 21.42
CA GLU A 332 -9.76 7.52 21.06
C GLU A 332 -9.51 9.00 21.35
N ALA A 333 -10.55 9.83 21.37
CA ALA A 333 -10.44 11.24 21.73
C ALA A 333 -10.59 11.39 23.26
N GLY A 334 -9.47 11.55 23.97
CA GLY A 334 -9.46 11.83 25.41
C GLY A 334 -10.15 13.15 25.78
N ASP A 335 -10.21 14.10 24.85
CA ASP A 335 -10.85 15.41 25.03
C ASP A 335 -12.25 15.47 24.38
N ARG A 336 -13.30 15.28 25.20
CA ARG A 336 -14.73 15.26 24.80
C ARG A 336 -15.16 16.39 23.83
N PRO A 337 -14.79 17.68 24.00
CA PRO A 337 -15.12 18.75 23.05
C PRO A 337 -14.47 18.60 21.66
N ARG A 338 -13.35 17.87 21.52
CA ARG A 338 -12.68 17.66 20.23
C ARG A 338 -13.20 16.43 19.48
N THR A 339 -13.82 15.48 20.17
CA THR A 339 -14.37 14.25 19.58
C THR A 339 -15.29 14.47 18.36
N PRO A 340 -16.20 15.47 18.33
CA PRO A 340 -17.01 15.76 17.13
C PRO A 340 -16.16 16.02 15.87
N TRP A 341 -15.03 16.72 16.01
CA TRP A 341 -14.11 16.98 14.90
C TRP A 341 -13.35 15.72 14.46
N ALA A 342 -13.02 14.83 15.39
CA ALA A 342 -12.48 13.51 15.04
C ALA A 342 -13.49 12.68 14.24
N THR A 343 -14.78 12.70 14.62
CA THR A 343 -15.86 12.02 13.89
C THR A 343 -16.07 12.60 12.49
N LEU A 344 -16.07 13.93 12.34
CA LEU A 344 -16.14 14.58 11.02
C LEU A 344 -14.92 14.26 10.15
N THR A 345 -13.73 14.23 10.74
CA THR A 345 -12.50 13.83 10.03
C THR A 345 -12.58 12.37 9.59
N ALA A 346 -13.05 11.47 10.45
CA ALA A 346 -13.24 10.07 10.12
C ALA A 346 -14.23 9.90 8.96
N ALA A 347 -15.39 10.55 9.04
CA ALA A 347 -16.41 10.53 7.99
C ALA A 347 -15.90 11.08 6.65
N GLY A 348 -15.18 12.21 6.67
CA GLY A 348 -14.57 12.80 5.48
C GLY A 348 -13.53 11.88 4.83
N LEU A 349 -12.61 11.31 5.62
CA LEU A 349 -11.58 10.41 5.13
C LEU A 349 -12.15 9.09 4.59
N THR A 350 -13.15 8.50 5.25
CA THR A 350 -13.83 7.30 4.73
C THR A 350 -14.60 7.60 3.44
N ALA A 351 -15.23 8.77 3.32
CA ALA A 351 -15.92 9.19 2.09
C ALA A 351 -14.94 9.46 0.93
N VAL A 352 -13.78 10.08 1.19
CA VAL A 352 -12.70 10.25 0.19
C VAL A 352 -12.12 8.89 -0.22
N ALA A 353 -11.93 7.97 0.72
CA ALA A 353 -11.49 6.61 0.39
C ALA A 353 -12.53 5.85 -0.46
N ALA A 354 -13.82 5.99 -0.16
CA ALA A 354 -14.91 5.44 -0.95
C ALA A 354 -14.95 6.05 -2.38
N LEU A 355 -14.70 7.35 -2.52
CA LEU A 355 -14.58 8.03 -3.82
C LEU A 355 -13.42 7.46 -4.65
N VAL A 356 -12.22 7.36 -4.06
CA VAL A 356 -11.01 6.85 -4.74
C VAL A 356 -11.18 5.38 -5.12
N LEU A 357 -11.59 4.53 -4.17
CA LEU A 357 -11.81 3.09 -4.42
C LEU A 357 -12.94 2.85 -5.41
N GLY A 358 -14.04 3.61 -5.31
CA GLY A 358 -15.15 3.52 -6.25
C GLY A 358 -14.75 3.90 -7.68
N SER A 359 -13.94 4.96 -7.83
CA SER A 359 -13.40 5.40 -9.12
C SER A 359 -12.47 4.35 -9.73
N ALA A 360 -11.61 3.73 -8.93
CA ALA A 360 -10.66 2.71 -9.38
C ALA A 360 -11.31 1.32 -9.60
N ALA A 361 -12.45 1.04 -8.95
CA ALA A 361 -13.17 -0.22 -9.10
C ALA A 361 -13.99 -0.31 -10.40
N GLY A 362 -14.30 0.83 -11.02
CA GLY A 362 -15.11 0.93 -12.23
C GLY A 362 -14.33 1.36 -13.47
N GLY A 363 -14.98 1.27 -14.63
CA GLY A 363 -14.46 1.74 -15.90
C GLY A 363 -15.19 1.17 -17.11
N ALA A 364 -14.78 1.58 -18.30
CA ALA A 364 -15.32 1.04 -19.56
C ALA A 364 -14.90 -0.43 -19.76
N ALA A 365 -15.87 -1.31 -19.99
CA ALA A 365 -15.68 -2.72 -20.30
C ALA A 365 -16.03 -3.00 -21.78
N GLY A 366 -15.49 -2.19 -22.69
CA GLY A 366 -15.72 -2.32 -24.12
C GLY A 366 -17.20 -2.23 -24.51
N SER A 367 -17.68 -3.23 -25.28
CA SER A 367 -19.07 -3.29 -25.76
C SER A 367 -20.12 -3.50 -24.66
N PHE A 368 -19.70 -3.79 -23.42
CA PHE A 368 -20.60 -3.84 -22.27
C PHE A 368 -20.90 -2.45 -21.68
N GLY A 369 -20.17 -1.40 -22.07
CA GLY A 369 -20.31 -0.05 -21.53
C GLY A 369 -19.56 0.16 -20.21
N GLU A 370 -19.97 1.13 -19.41
CA GLU A 370 -19.35 1.40 -18.10
C GLU A 370 -19.87 0.43 -17.04
N LEU A 371 -18.94 -0.20 -16.31
CA LEU A 371 -19.22 -1.08 -15.17
C LEU A 371 -18.58 -0.47 -13.93
N GLY A 372 -19.29 -0.44 -12.79
CA GLY A 372 -18.72 -0.03 -11.50
C GLY A 372 -19.67 0.77 -10.60
N PRO A 373 -19.22 1.17 -9.40
CA PRO A 373 -20.01 1.95 -8.45
C PRO A 373 -20.50 3.29 -9.02
N GLY A 374 -21.69 3.73 -8.59
CA GLY A 374 -22.14 5.12 -8.75
C GLY A 374 -21.31 6.08 -7.87
N VAL A 375 -20.07 6.37 -8.30
CA VAL A 375 -18.97 6.98 -7.51
C VAL A 375 -19.41 8.13 -6.61
N TRP A 376 -20.11 9.13 -7.16
CA TRP A 376 -20.56 10.31 -6.40
C TRP A 376 -21.61 9.98 -5.34
N LEU A 377 -22.57 9.09 -5.66
CA LEU A 377 -23.60 8.66 -4.73
C LEU A 377 -23.01 7.77 -3.63
N PHE A 378 -22.06 6.88 -3.98
CA PHE A 378 -21.35 6.04 -3.02
C PHE A 378 -20.56 6.88 -2.00
N ALA A 379 -19.76 7.85 -2.46
CA ALA A 379 -19.01 8.74 -1.59
C ALA A 379 -19.93 9.64 -0.74
N GLY A 380 -20.99 10.20 -1.36
CA GLY A 380 -21.98 11.04 -0.67
C GLY A 380 -22.77 10.30 0.41
N LEU A 381 -23.27 9.10 0.12
CA LEU A 381 -23.95 8.26 1.11
C LEU A 381 -22.98 7.77 2.19
N THR A 382 -21.74 7.44 1.85
CA THR A 382 -20.71 7.12 2.86
C THR A 382 -20.53 8.29 3.82
N LEU A 383 -20.39 9.52 3.32
CA LEU A 383 -20.30 10.71 4.18
C LEU A 383 -21.53 10.88 5.07
N VAL A 384 -22.74 10.78 4.50
CA VAL A 384 -24.01 10.93 5.23
C VAL A 384 -24.17 9.85 6.32
N TRP A 385 -23.85 8.59 6.04
CA TRP A 385 -23.89 7.51 7.02
C TRP A 385 -22.87 7.70 8.14
N MET A 386 -21.62 8.02 7.81
CA MET A 386 -20.57 8.21 8.82
C MET A 386 -20.81 9.46 9.67
N ILE A 387 -21.40 10.54 9.13
CA ILE A 387 -21.85 11.68 9.95
C ILE A 387 -23.08 11.29 10.77
N GLY A 388 -24.21 10.94 10.13
CA GLY A 388 -25.48 10.74 10.83
C GLY A 388 -25.43 9.64 11.89
N ALA A 389 -25.00 8.44 11.50
CA ALA A 389 -24.90 7.32 12.42
C ALA A 389 -23.67 7.42 13.34
N GLY A 390 -22.58 8.06 12.89
CA GLY A 390 -21.42 8.34 13.74
C GLY A 390 -21.71 9.31 14.88
N TYR A 391 -22.47 10.38 14.65
CA TYR A 391 -22.91 11.27 15.73
C TYR A 391 -23.86 10.56 16.71
N VAL A 392 -24.73 9.66 16.23
CA VAL A 392 -25.54 8.81 17.12
C VAL A 392 -24.67 7.89 17.99
N GLY A 393 -23.66 7.23 17.41
CA GLY A 393 -22.72 6.39 18.14
C GLY A 393 -21.85 7.15 19.14
N LEU A 394 -21.38 8.33 18.75
CA LEU A 394 -20.64 9.26 19.61
C LEU A 394 -21.46 9.68 20.84
N LEU A 395 -22.71 10.14 20.61
CA LEU A 395 -23.60 10.53 21.70
C LEU A 395 -23.92 9.34 22.61
N ALA A 396 -24.26 8.18 22.04
CA ALA A 396 -24.49 6.96 22.82
C ALA A 396 -23.27 6.57 23.66
N ALA A 397 -22.05 6.68 23.13
CA ALA A 397 -20.83 6.42 23.88
C ALA A 397 -20.63 7.41 25.04
N HIS A 398 -20.84 8.71 24.81
CA HIS A 398 -20.73 9.73 25.86
C HIS A 398 -21.77 9.57 26.98
N TRP A 399 -22.97 9.07 26.67
CA TRP A 399 -24.05 8.87 27.65
C TRP A 399 -24.00 7.53 28.39
N PHE A 400 -23.52 6.46 27.76
CA PHE A 400 -23.63 5.09 28.30
C PHE A 400 -22.32 4.32 28.46
N LEU A 401 -21.23 4.70 27.76
CA LEU A 401 -20.00 3.89 27.71
C LEU A 401 -18.77 4.59 28.31
N VAL A 402 -18.72 5.92 28.29
CA VAL A 402 -17.63 6.70 28.86
C VAL A 402 -18.15 7.39 30.12
N ALA A 403 -17.88 6.80 31.28
CA ALA A 403 -18.10 7.46 32.57
C ALA A 403 -17.39 8.84 32.60
N PRO A 404 -17.89 9.83 33.35
CA PRO A 404 -17.06 10.97 33.69
C PRO A 404 -15.87 10.43 34.50
N ALA A 405 -14.65 10.61 33.98
CA ALA A 405 -13.50 10.57 34.86
C ALA A 405 -13.76 11.63 35.95
N PRO A 406 -13.59 11.31 37.24
CA PRO A 406 -13.64 12.35 38.25
C PRO A 406 -12.60 13.40 37.85
N ALA A 407 -13.01 14.67 37.80
CA ALA A 407 -12.03 15.75 37.71
C ALA A 407 -11.08 15.56 38.89
N ALA A 408 -9.81 15.27 38.59
CA ALA A 408 -8.78 15.35 39.60
C ALA A 408 -8.85 16.78 40.13
N ALA A 409 -9.18 16.93 41.41
CA ALA A 409 -9.40 18.25 41.98
C ALA A 409 -8.13 19.07 41.76
N ASP A 410 -8.29 20.28 41.23
CA ASP A 410 -7.21 21.25 41.13
C ASP A 410 -6.69 21.47 42.56
N TYR A 411 -5.58 20.82 42.90
CA TYR A 411 -4.90 21.00 44.17
C TYR A 411 -4.17 22.34 44.08
N TYR A 412 -4.95 23.41 44.29
CA TYR A 412 -4.39 24.72 44.53
C TYR A 412 -3.60 24.68 45.84
N ASP A 413 -2.38 25.17 45.69
CA ASP A 413 -1.42 25.48 46.73
C ASP A 413 -2.04 26.34 47.84
N ASP A 414 -1.89 25.90 49.10
CA ASP A 414 -2.12 26.72 50.29
C ASP A 414 -0.93 26.50 51.24
N GLU A 415 0.06 27.36 51.08
CA GLU A 415 1.18 27.59 51.98
C GLU A 415 0.66 28.05 53.37
N TYR A 416 1.49 27.96 54.43
CA TYR A 416 1.25 28.36 55.84
C TYR A 416 0.51 27.39 56.80
N ALA A 417 1.30 26.57 57.51
CA ALA A 417 1.16 26.38 58.97
C ALA A 417 2.52 25.93 59.56
N ASP A 418 2.99 26.59 60.63
CA ASP A 418 4.31 26.38 61.25
C ASP A 418 4.17 26.35 62.79
N TYR A 419 5.12 25.71 63.48
CA TYR A 419 5.34 25.56 64.94
C TYR A 419 4.38 24.71 65.80
N ALA A 420 4.90 23.62 66.43
CA ALA A 420 5.19 23.52 67.89
C ALA A 420 5.38 22.06 68.41
N ASP A 421 6.59 21.74 68.94
CA ASP A 421 6.97 21.18 70.27
C ASP A 421 5.96 20.31 71.09
N GLU A 422 6.31 19.33 71.95
CA GLU A 422 7.55 18.69 72.50
C GLU A 422 7.16 17.39 73.29
N GLU A 423 8.10 16.44 73.53
CA GLU A 423 8.35 15.51 74.71
C GLU A 423 7.18 14.85 75.54
N GLU A 424 7.24 13.70 76.28
CA GLU A 424 8.23 12.65 76.65
C GLU A 424 7.52 11.39 77.30
N TYR A 425 8.20 10.21 77.36
CA TYR A 425 8.06 9.03 78.29
C TYR A 425 6.71 8.26 78.55
N SER A 426 6.67 6.99 79.02
CA SER A 426 7.58 5.80 79.01
C SER A 426 6.82 4.51 79.46
N ASP A 427 7.55 3.39 79.59
CA ASP A 427 7.23 2.08 80.24
C ASP A 427 6.36 1.10 79.41
N GLU A 428 6.94 0.11 78.71
CA GLU A 428 7.67 -1.12 79.14
C GLU A 428 6.78 -2.34 79.46
N GLU A 429 6.77 -3.34 78.56
CA GLU A 429 6.99 -4.74 78.96
C GLU A 429 7.69 -5.52 77.81
N CYS A 430 8.69 -6.34 78.16
CA CYS A 430 9.54 -7.10 77.25
C CYS A 430 8.94 -8.50 76.94
N VAL A 431 9.42 -9.28 75.95
CA VAL A 431 10.62 -10.13 76.01
C VAL A 431 10.87 -10.81 74.63
N ALA A 432 12.12 -10.78 74.13
CA ALA A 432 12.86 -11.76 73.27
C ALA A 432 12.18 -12.44 72.05
N ASP A 433 12.82 -12.81 70.94
CA ASP A 433 14.20 -12.82 70.39
C ASP A 433 14.04 -13.19 68.87
N ASP A 434 14.95 -13.06 67.88
CA ASP A 434 16.39 -12.75 67.76
C ASP A 434 16.65 -11.96 66.41
N TYR A 435 17.91 -11.67 66.09
CA TYR A 435 18.48 -10.83 65.01
C TYR A 435 18.57 -11.50 63.61
N GLY A 436 18.88 -10.81 62.49
CA GLY A 436 19.11 -9.37 62.25
C GLY A 436 19.62 -9.07 60.82
N ASP A 437 19.65 -7.77 60.46
CA ASP A 437 20.50 -6.97 59.52
C ASP A 437 20.96 -7.56 58.15
N GLU A 438 21.15 -6.81 57.03
CA GLU A 438 21.28 -5.36 56.76
C GLU A 438 20.93 -5.06 55.27
N TYR A 439 20.73 -3.79 54.88
CA TYR A 439 20.46 -3.32 53.49
C TYR A 439 21.75 -3.17 52.62
N PRO A 440 21.76 -2.75 51.31
CA PRO A 440 20.69 -2.41 50.34
C PRO A 440 20.85 -3.00 48.88
N GLU A 441 19.87 -2.68 48.01
CA GLU A 441 19.94 -2.41 46.54
C GLU A 441 20.85 -3.25 45.59
N ALA A 442 20.24 -3.90 44.59
CA ALA A 442 20.44 -3.54 43.16
C ALA A 442 19.63 -4.40 42.17
N HIS A 443 19.00 -3.71 41.21
CA HIS A 443 18.77 -4.08 39.79
C HIS A 443 18.04 -5.38 39.37
N TYR A 444 17.02 -5.16 38.53
CA TYR A 444 16.28 -6.16 37.75
C TYR A 444 17.14 -6.90 36.72
N GLY A 445 17.11 -8.23 36.75
CA GLY A 445 17.54 -9.13 35.67
C GLY A 445 16.38 -10.02 35.21
N TYR A 446 16.20 -10.17 33.90
CA TYR A 446 15.24 -11.11 33.31
C TYR A 446 15.76 -12.55 33.45
N GLU A 447 14.88 -13.48 33.82
CA GLU A 447 15.09 -14.93 33.63
C GLU A 447 14.03 -15.54 32.70
N ASP A 448 14.23 -16.80 32.37
CA ASP A 448 14.07 -17.38 31.03
C ASP A 448 13.02 -18.53 31.00
N TYR A 449 13.15 -19.42 30.01
CA TYR A 449 12.56 -20.76 29.83
C TYR A 449 11.26 -20.80 28.98
N ALA A 450 11.17 -21.65 27.95
CA ALA A 450 12.17 -22.50 27.28
C ALA A 450 11.61 -23.03 25.94
N SER A 451 12.48 -23.46 25.02
CA SER A 451 12.29 -24.71 24.26
C SER A 451 13.58 -25.11 23.52
N ASP A 452 14.04 -26.34 23.75
CA ASP A 452 15.10 -27.00 22.98
C ASP A 452 14.62 -27.45 21.60
N SER A 453 15.52 -27.40 20.59
CA SER A 453 15.62 -28.39 19.51
C SER A 453 16.95 -28.24 18.77
N ASP A 454 17.72 -29.32 18.69
CA ASP A 454 19.18 -29.30 18.47
C ASP A 454 19.63 -29.57 17.02
N ALA A 455 20.85 -29.11 16.70
CA ALA A 455 21.74 -29.50 15.57
C ALA A 455 21.40 -29.11 14.09
N PRO A 456 22.41 -29.05 13.20
CA PRO A 456 23.68 -28.34 13.35
C PRO A 456 24.01 -27.40 12.16
N ILE A 457 24.96 -26.49 12.37
CA ILE A 457 25.38 -25.47 11.39
C ILE A 457 26.25 -26.09 10.27
N VAL A 458 25.96 -25.76 9.01
CA VAL A 458 26.88 -25.89 7.88
C VAL A 458 27.20 -24.50 7.37
N ASP A 459 28.48 -24.13 7.44
CA ASP A 459 29.00 -22.87 6.91
C ASP A 459 29.19 -22.97 5.39
N GLY A 460 28.88 -21.89 4.67
CA GLY A 460 28.60 -21.91 3.23
C GLY A 460 28.92 -20.58 2.57
N GLU A 461 30.18 -20.17 2.67
CA GLU A 461 30.72 -18.95 2.05
C GLU A 461 30.61 -19.02 0.52
N LEU A 462 29.75 -18.17 -0.06
CA LEU A 462 29.61 -18.05 -1.52
C LEU A 462 30.37 -16.83 -2.03
N ILE A 463 31.60 -17.05 -2.50
CA ILE A 463 32.42 -16.03 -3.14
C ILE A 463 31.95 -15.87 -4.60
N GLU A 464 31.34 -14.73 -4.92
CA GLU A 464 31.12 -14.30 -6.31
C GLU A 464 32.35 -13.52 -6.80
N GLU A 465 33.08 -14.07 -7.78
CA GLU A 465 34.03 -13.29 -8.61
C GLU A 465 33.58 -13.25 -10.08
N PRO A 466 33.92 -12.16 -10.82
CA PRO A 466 33.14 -11.74 -11.99
C PRO A 466 33.59 -12.34 -13.32
N LEU A 467 32.62 -12.54 -14.22
CA LEU A 467 32.87 -12.83 -15.63
C LEU A 467 33.42 -11.60 -16.37
N ALA A 468 34.73 -11.61 -16.64
CA ALA A 468 35.39 -10.68 -17.56
C ALA A 468 35.66 -11.35 -18.93
N LEU A 469 35.55 -10.58 -20.01
CA LEU A 469 35.63 -11.04 -21.39
C LEU A 469 36.83 -10.40 -22.12
N SER A 470 37.86 -11.19 -22.50
CA SER A 470 38.80 -10.82 -23.58
C SER A 470 39.83 -11.90 -23.98
N THR A 471 39.71 -12.40 -25.22
CA THR A 471 40.76 -12.64 -26.25
C THR A 471 42.14 -13.32 -25.97
N ILE A 472 42.39 -14.35 -26.81
CA ILE A 472 43.59 -14.61 -27.66
C ILE A 472 44.75 -15.49 -27.13
N ALA A 473 45.23 -16.35 -28.06
CA ALA A 473 46.55 -17.01 -28.19
C ALA A 473 46.84 -18.37 -27.49
N ASP A 474 46.63 -19.43 -28.30
CA ASP A 474 47.68 -20.33 -28.84
C ASP A 474 48.00 -21.73 -28.24
N GLU A 475 48.49 -22.55 -29.19
CA GLU A 475 49.18 -23.84 -29.12
C GLU A 475 48.46 -25.14 -28.65
N ALA A 476 48.00 -25.90 -29.67
CA ALA A 476 48.44 -27.27 -30.01
C ALA A 476 48.19 -28.42 -29.00
N LYS A 477 47.60 -29.58 -29.38
CA LYS A 477 47.94 -30.41 -30.57
C LYS A 477 47.02 -31.66 -30.64
N THR A 478 46.65 -32.10 -31.86
CA THR A 478 46.24 -33.49 -32.25
C THR A 478 45.01 -34.13 -31.58
N ALA A 479 44.15 -34.93 -32.24
CA ALA A 479 44.27 -35.65 -33.51
C ALA A 479 42.91 -35.82 -34.25
N GLU A 480 42.99 -36.03 -35.59
CA GLU A 480 42.09 -36.80 -36.50
C GLU A 480 40.55 -36.69 -36.44
N ASN A 481 39.77 -36.85 -37.52
CA ASN A 481 39.94 -36.71 -38.99
C ASN A 481 38.57 -37.00 -39.64
N SER A 482 38.01 -36.11 -40.49
CA SER A 482 37.15 -36.45 -41.66
C SER A 482 36.50 -35.21 -42.31
N ASP A 483 36.87 -34.96 -43.57
CA ASP A 483 36.07 -34.52 -44.74
C ASP A 483 34.85 -33.58 -44.51
N ILE A 484 34.89 -32.30 -44.88
CA ILE A 484 34.84 -31.73 -46.25
C ILE A 484 33.55 -32.11 -47.03
N LEU A 485 32.72 -31.09 -47.32
CA LEU A 485 32.32 -30.71 -48.70
C LEU A 485 31.51 -29.41 -48.70
N ASP A 486 32.01 -28.39 -49.39
CA ASP A 486 31.25 -27.20 -49.78
C ASP A 486 30.22 -27.54 -50.88
N ALA A 487 29.11 -26.79 -50.93
CA ALA A 487 28.19 -26.78 -52.06
C ALA A 487 27.87 -25.34 -52.47
N GLU A 488 28.37 -24.98 -53.65
CA GLU A 488 28.39 -23.65 -54.24
C GLU A 488 27.03 -23.20 -54.80
N VAL A 489 26.83 -21.88 -54.87
CA VAL A 489 25.66 -21.25 -55.50
C VAL A 489 25.72 -21.42 -57.02
N VAL A 490 24.61 -21.81 -57.65
CA VAL A 490 24.44 -21.73 -59.11
C VAL A 490 23.14 -21.01 -59.42
N GLU A 491 23.25 -19.78 -59.90
CA GLU A 491 22.16 -19.09 -60.61
C GLU A 491 21.97 -19.76 -61.99
N ALA A 492 20.72 -19.96 -62.40
CA ALA A 492 20.38 -20.51 -63.71
C ALA A 492 19.83 -19.40 -64.61
N ASP A 493 20.57 -19.09 -65.66
CA ASP A 493 20.22 -18.09 -66.67
C ASP A 493 19.05 -18.54 -67.57
N LEU A 494 18.42 -17.57 -68.21
CA LEU A 494 17.25 -17.73 -69.09
C LEU A 494 17.54 -18.57 -70.35
N PRO A 495 16.48 -19.00 -71.05
CA PRO A 495 16.42 -18.58 -72.45
C PRO A 495 15.07 -17.95 -72.85
N ASN A 496 15.17 -16.90 -73.67
CA ASN A 496 14.04 -16.26 -74.35
C ASN A 496 13.31 -17.23 -75.30
N SER A 497 11.98 -17.14 -75.35
CA SER A 497 11.22 -17.48 -76.55
C SER A 497 10.03 -16.53 -76.77
N ASN A 498 10.19 -15.73 -77.82
CA ASN A 498 9.19 -15.18 -78.75
C ASN A 498 7.70 -15.11 -78.32
N GLU A 499 7.19 -13.87 -78.32
CA GLU A 499 6.26 -13.37 -79.34
C GLU A 499 5.10 -14.29 -79.77
N VAL A 500 3.85 -13.90 -79.46
CA VAL A 500 2.79 -13.57 -80.45
C VAL A 500 1.48 -13.18 -79.74
N ASP A 501 1.00 -11.98 -80.10
CA ASP A 501 -0.38 -11.45 -80.25
C ASP A 501 -1.63 -12.19 -79.71
N GLY A 502 -2.63 -11.44 -79.23
CA GLY A 502 -3.82 -12.05 -78.58
C GLY A 502 -5.04 -11.19 -78.18
N ARG A 503 -5.21 -9.95 -78.67
CA ARG A 503 -6.35 -9.00 -78.41
C ARG A 503 -6.45 -8.30 -77.06
#